data_AF-A0A2D0N7L0-F1
#
_entry.id   AF-A0A2D0N7L0-F1
#
_cell.length_a   1.000
_cell.length_b   1.000
_cell.length_c   1.000
_cell.angle_alpha   90.00
_cell.angle_beta   90.00
_cell.angle_gamma   90.00
#
_symmetry.space_group_name_H-M   'P 1'
#
loop_
_entity.id
_entity.type
_entity.pdbx_description
1 polymer ?
#
loop_
_entity_poly.entity_id
_entity_poly.type
_entity_poly.pdbx_seq_one_letter_code
_entity_poly.pdbx_strand_id
1 'polypeptide(L)'
;MGLFDRLFGNGSEEQTQPKIKFGRYSDSYKSPSSYEAWDAALEKFEAKEYLASYRAFFDYLRDENEDNVKLRETETGIHFDLFQGSKKISGFVDDQKLKAESKVAHTEKFRVAFMRRLVELNYELEYSRFALDKEGNITIIFDTYTIDGSPYKLYYALKEVATKADKQDDLLLDEFKSLKPVDVDHLEILSDEEKEVKCDYIKEQIQRTLDEVDNGRLNKDKYAGGVAYLLLHLIYKLDYLIKPEGFMMEVLERLHRLYSTKDEKRSMAELNQIICKELRTLLERPREEFYKEMYRVPATFGITMPVSHDRVVSLIDAELHQMDWYLDNGYDKIALAIPGFICSYCMFIYAIPHPGRELFHLYFEITESDYFKALGFPNYYYDTTTHTFDKKAIKKTIRRIVDDHRDRFHKLVFPTGSLDFTTLAHFARSYLQIIRNLDMTKVD
;
A
#
# COMPACT_ATOMS: atom_id res chain seq x y z
N MET A 1 -23.43 -26.70 4.33
CA MET A 1 -22.40 -27.66 4.79
C MET A 1 -22.86 -29.05 4.46
N GLY A 2 -22.22 -29.70 3.49
CA GLY A 2 -22.65 -30.97 2.93
C GLY A 2 -21.85 -32.14 3.47
N LEU A 3 -22.49 -33.32 3.54
CA LEU A 3 -21.92 -34.60 4.00
C LEU A 3 -20.65 -35.05 3.24
N PHE A 4 -20.29 -34.37 2.15
CA PHE A 4 -19.12 -34.64 1.32
C PHE A 4 -17.81 -34.00 1.85
N ASP A 5 -17.88 -32.97 2.69
CA ASP A 5 -16.70 -32.33 3.30
C ASP A 5 -16.01 -33.22 4.34
N ARG A 6 -16.70 -34.27 4.81
CA ARG A 6 -16.22 -35.15 5.89
C ARG A 6 -15.47 -36.40 5.40
N LEU A 7 -15.51 -36.70 4.10
CA LEU A 7 -14.97 -37.96 3.55
C LEU A 7 -13.71 -37.78 2.67
N PHE A 8 -13.32 -36.55 2.35
CA PHE A 8 -12.09 -36.22 1.61
C PHE A 8 -11.14 -35.29 2.39
N GLY A 9 -11.19 -35.37 3.73
CA GLY A 9 -10.23 -34.73 4.63
C GLY A 9 -8.84 -35.33 4.48
N ASN A 10 -8.10 -34.87 3.46
CA ASN A 10 -6.65 -35.04 3.42
C ASN A 10 -6.06 -34.07 4.43
N GLY A 11 -5.57 -34.60 5.55
CA GLY A 11 -4.89 -33.84 6.58
C GLY A 11 -3.57 -33.24 6.07
N SER A 12 -3.65 -32.05 5.49
CA SER A 12 -2.62 -31.05 5.78
C SER A 12 -3.09 -30.34 7.05
N GLU A 13 -2.31 -30.41 8.12
CA GLU A 13 -2.34 -29.37 9.15
C GLU A 13 -2.44 -28.04 8.40
N GLU A 14 -3.51 -27.26 8.64
CA GLU A 14 -3.53 -25.86 8.21
C GLU A 14 -2.37 -25.21 8.95
N GLN A 15 -1.19 -25.19 8.31
CA GLN A 15 -0.05 -24.45 8.81
C GLN A 15 -0.51 -23.00 8.86
N THR A 16 -0.82 -22.55 10.07
CA THR A 16 -1.30 -21.20 10.35
C THR A 16 -0.29 -20.22 9.79
N GLN A 17 -0.66 -19.55 8.70
CA GLN A 17 0.18 -18.55 8.06
C GLN A 17 0.34 -17.34 8.99
N PRO A 18 1.52 -16.68 9.01
CA PRO A 18 1.71 -15.43 9.74
C PRO A 18 0.68 -14.39 9.30
N LYS A 19 0.09 -13.67 10.25
CA LYS A 19 -0.85 -12.56 9.98
C LYS A 19 -0.09 -11.28 9.66
N ILE A 20 0.66 -11.26 8.55
CA ILE A 20 1.46 -10.11 8.12
C ILE A 20 0.75 -9.42 6.94
N LYS A 21 0.59 -8.10 7.04
CA LYS A 21 -0.01 -7.27 5.99
C LYS A 21 1.08 -6.65 5.11
N PHE A 22 0.89 -6.70 3.79
CA PHE A 22 1.79 -6.11 2.80
C PHE A 22 1.09 -5.05 1.94
N GLY A 23 1.86 -4.04 1.57
CA GLY A 23 1.42 -2.92 0.75
C GLY A 23 0.42 -1.99 1.42
N ARG A 24 0.10 -0.94 0.67
CA ARG A 24 -0.86 0.09 1.05
C ARG A 24 -2.27 -0.49 1.07
N TYR A 25 -3.09 0.00 1.99
CA TYR A 25 -4.51 -0.34 2.04
C TYR A 25 -5.24 0.18 0.80
N SER A 26 -6.27 -0.56 0.37
CA SER A 26 -7.15 -0.16 -0.72
C SER A 26 -8.59 -0.54 -0.38
N ASP A 27 -9.48 0.45 -0.44
CA ASP A 27 -10.92 0.31 -0.30
C ASP A 27 -11.61 -0.06 -1.62
N SER A 28 -10.86 -0.47 -2.65
CA SER A 28 -11.39 -0.87 -3.96
C SER A 28 -11.91 -2.31 -4.00
N TYR A 29 -11.63 -3.10 -2.96
CA TYR A 29 -11.93 -4.54 -2.91
C TYR A 29 -13.11 -4.86 -1.99
N LYS A 30 -14.10 -3.96 -1.93
CA LYS A 30 -15.28 -4.12 -1.09
C LYS A 30 -16.16 -5.30 -1.50
N SER A 31 -16.85 -5.89 -0.52
CA SER A 31 -17.82 -6.97 -0.73
C SER A 31 -19.07 -6.44 -1.42
N PRO A 32 -19.90 -7.32 -2.02
CA PRO A 32 -21.21 -6.93 -2.54
C PRO A 32 -22.09 -6.23 -1.50
N SER A 33 -22.10 -6.74 -0.26
CA SER A 33 -22.87 -6.14 0.86
C SER A 33 -22.44 -4.71 1.20
N SER A 34 -21.16 -4.36 1.04
CA SER A 34 -20.73 -2.97 1.20
C SER A 34 -21.38 -2.07 0.15
N TYR A 35 -21.44 -2.51 -1.12
CA TYR A 35 -22.08 -1.71 -2.18
C TYR A 35 -23.60 -1.56 -1.94
N GLU A 36 -24.27 -2.60 -1.45
CA GLU A 36 -25.67 -2.50 -1.01
C GLU A 36 -25.84 -1.47 0.12
N ALA A 37 -24.89 -1.40 1.06
CA ALA A 37 -24.90 -0.38 2.12
C ALA A 37 -24.70 1.04 1.56
N TRP A 38 -23.87 1.19 0.52
CA TRP A 38 -23.71 2.47 -0.18
C TRP A 38 -25.01 2.92 -0.85
N ASP A 39 -25.66 2.03 -1.60
CA ASP A 39 -26.91 2.32 -2.29
C ASP A 39 -28.02 2.66 -1.27
N ALA A 40 -28.12 1.90 -0.18
CA ALA A 40 -29.03 2.19 0.92
C ALA A 40 -28.75 3.54 1.59
N ALA A 41 -27.49 3.97 1.68
CA ALA A 41 -27.14 5.27 2.21
C ALA A 41 -27.67 6.40 1.31
N LEU A 42 -27.52 6.26 -0.01
CA LEU A 42 -28.02 7.23 -0.99
C LEU A 42 -29.54 7.33 -0.97
N GLU A 43 -30.25 6.20 -1.04
CA GLU A 43 -31.72 6.16 -1.04
C GLU A 43 -32.31 6.81 0.22
N LYS A 44 -31.76 6.48 1.40
CA LYS A 44 -32.21 7.06 2.68
C LYS A 44 -31.91 8.54 2.78
N PHE A 45 -30.80 9.00 2.20
CA PHE A 45 -30.48 10.42 2.19
C PHE A 45 -31.49 11.20 1.35
N GLU A 46 -31.86 10.68 0.17
CA GLU A 46 -32.89 11.27 -0.69
C GLU A 46 -34.27 11.29 -0.01
N ALA A 47 -34.58 10.26 0.77
CA ALA A 47 -35.78 10.18 1.61
C ALA A 47 -35.75 11.11 2.86
N LYS A 48 -34.63 11.81 3.11
CA LYS A 48 -34.37 12.65 4.29
C LYS A 48 -34.30 11.87 5.61
N GLU A 49 -34.07 10.57 5.53
CA GLU A 49 -33.81 9.70 6.68
C GLU A 49 -32.32 9.74 7.06
N TYR A 50 -31.83 10.92 7.45
CA TYR A 50 -30.40 11.21 7.47
C TYR A 50 -29.58 10.30 8.39
N LEU A 51 -30.01 10.09 9.64
CA LEU A 51 -29.28 9.20 10.56
C LEU A 51 -29.23 7.75 10.03
N ALA A 52 -30.30 7.29 9.40
CA ALA A 52 -30.33 5.95 8.80
C ALA A 52 -29.43 5.86 7.56
N SER A 53 -29.34 6.94 6.78
CA SER A 53 -28.35 7.10 5.69
C SER A 53 -26.93 7.03 6.23
N TYR A 54 -26.63 7.73 7.33
CA TYR A 54 -25.28 7.77 7.89
C TYR A 54 -24.84 6.43 8.49
N ARG A 55 -25.75 5.68 9.11
CA ARG A 55 -25.45 4.28 9.52
C ARG A 55 -25.00 3.44 8.32
N ALA A 56 -25.79 3.44 7.25
CA ALA A 56 -25.48 2.68 6.04
C ALA A 56 -24.17 3.16 5.37
N PHE A 57 -23.90 4.48 5.39
CA PHE A 57 -22.64 5.04 4.91
C PHE A 57 -21.43 4.57 5.73
N PHE A 58 -21.52 4.54 7.06
CA PHE A 58 -20.45 4.00 7.90
C PHE A 58 -20.28 2.49 7.75
N ASP A 59 -21.36 1.75 7.52
CA ASP A 59 -21.31 0.33 7.17
C ASP A 59 -20.58 0.10 5.84
N TYR A 60 -20.77 0.98 4.85
CA TYR A 60 -19.98 0.96 3.61
C TYR A 60 -18.48 1.20 3.86
N LEU A 61 -18.13 2.13 4.75
CA LEU A 61 -16.73 2.44 5.07
C LEU A 61 -16.03 1.33 5.86
N ARG A 62 -16.78 0.54 6.62
CA ARG A 62 -16.25 -0.49 7.51
C ARG A 62 -15.57 -1.62 6.73
N ASP A 63 -14.38 -1.99 7.20
CA ASP A 63 -13.66 -3.21 6.85
C ASP A 63 -13.41 -3.98 8.16
N GLU A 64 -14.02 -5.16 8.27
CA GLU A 64 -13.93 -5.99 9.47
C GLU A 64 -12.50 -6.47 9.75
N ASN A 65 -11.66 -6.62 8.72
CA ASN A 65 -10.26 -7.03 8.88
C ASN A 65 -9.35 -5.90 9.35
N GLU A 66 -9.82 -4.66 9.24
CA GLU A 66 -9.10 -3.47 9.71
C GLU A 66 -9.64 -2.96 11.05
N ASP A 67 -10.85 -3.36 11.51
CA ASP A 67 -11.52 -2.77 12.68
C ASP A 67 -11.50 -1.22 12.65
N ASN A 68 -11.67 -0.68 11.44
CA ASN A 68 -11.37 0.71 11.10
C ASN A 68 -12.49 1.70 11.44
N VAL A 69 -13.72 1.23 11.65
CA VAL A 69 -14.90 2.06 11.95
C VAL A 69 -15.59 1.58 13.22
N LYS A 70 -15.79 2.49 14.18
CA LYS A 70 -16.47 2.22 15.45
C LYS A 70 -17.62 3.20 15.64
N LEU A 71 -18.83 2.69 15.83
CA LEU A 71 -20.04 3.50 16.02
C LEU A 71 -20.59 3.33 17.44
N ARG A 72 -21.13 4.41 17.99
CA ARG A 72 -21.80 4.45 19.29
C ARG A 72 -23.07 5.29 19.16
N GLU A 73 -24.22 4.62 19.23
CA GLU A 73 -25.53 5.26 19.21
C GLU A 73 -25.81 6.00 20.52
N THR A 74 -26.42 7.17 20.43
CA THR A 74 -26.94 7.92 21.57
C THR A 74 -28.39 8.35 21.30
N GLU A 75 -29.06 8.92 22.31
CA GLU A 75 -30.41 9.46 22.13
C GLU A 75 -30.46 10.61 21.11
N THR A 76 -29.34 11.31 20.92
CA THR A 76 -29.26 12.54 20.12
C THR A 76 -28.58 12.34 18.76
N GLY A 77 -27.99 11.17 18.49
CA GLY A 77 -27.24 10.95 17.26
C GLY A 77 -26.27 9.78 17.33
N ILE A 78 -25.22 9.85 16.51
CA ILE A 78 -24.22 8.78 16.35
C ILE A 78 -22.83 9.37 16.60
N HIS A 79 -22.11 8.84 17.59
CA HIS A 79 -20.68 9.04 17.70
C HIS A 79 -19.95 8.02 16.84
N PHE A 80 -18.90 8.46 16.16
CA PHE A 80 -18.07 7.58 15.35
C PHE A 80 -16.58 7.84 15.58
N ASP A 81 -15.80 6.78 15.46
CA ASP A 81 -14.35 6.84 15.27
C ASP A 81 -14.00 6.13 13.95
N LEU A 82 -13.16 6.78 13.14
CA LEU A 82 -12.51 6.19 11.98
C LEU A 82 -11.01 6.14 12.24
N PHE A 83 -10.34 5.12 11.74
CA PHE A 83 -8.89 5.04 11.84
C PHE A 83 -8.24 5.09 10.45
N GLN A 84 -7.17 5.87 10.35
CA GLN A 84 -6.37 6.04 9.15
C GLN A 84 -4.92 6.20 9.57
N GLY A 85 -4.13 5.15 9.34
CA GLY A 85 -2.72 5.16 9.67
C GLY A 85 -2.50 5.44 11.17
N SER A 86 -1.65 6.41 11.47
CA SER A 86 -1.35 6.82 12.84
C SER A 86 -2.50 7.61 13.50
N LYS A 87 -3.59 7.90 12.77
CA LYS A 87 -4.66 8.80 13.23
C LYS A 87 -5.99 8.15 13.49
N LYS A 88 -6.63 8.72 14.52
CA LYS A 88 -8.03 8.57 14.84
C LYS A 88 -8.78 9.84 14.43
N ILE A 89 -9.89 9.66 13.75
CA ILE A 89 -10.83 10.71 13.38
C ILE A 89 -12.08 10.44 14.22
N SER A 90 -12.40 11.34 15.15
CA SER A 90 -13.56 11.22 16.01
C SER A 90 -14.62 12.23 15.59
N GLY A 91 -15.89 11.83 15.65
CA GLY A 91 -16.97 12.70 15.25
C GLY A 91 -18.31 12.39 15.88
N PHE A 92 -19.26 13.25 15.57
CA PHE A 92 -20.65 13.13 15.99
C PHE A 92 -21.55 13.62 14.86
N VAL A 93 -22.67 12.92 14.66
CA VAL A 93 -23.72 13.33 13.74
C VAL A 93 -25.08 13.24 14.39
N ASP A 94 -25.89 14.28 14.20
CA ASP A 94 -27.29 14.36 14.58
C ASP A 94 -28.16 14.77 13.36
N ASP A 95 -29.45 15.03 13.60
CA ASP A 95 -30.40 15.45 12.55
C ASP A 95 -30.06 16.81 11.93
N GLN A 96 -29.17 17.60 12.52
CA GLN A 96 -28.84 18.95 12.07
C GLN A 96 -27.43 19.08 11.51
N LYS A 97 -26.44 18.42 12.12
CA LYS A 97 -25.03 18.58 11.78
C LYS A 97 -24.24 17.28 11.91
N LEU A 98 -23.19 17.20 11.09
CA LEU A 98 -22.08 16.28 11.27
C LEU A 98 -20.81 17.07 11.53
N LYS A 99 -20.03 16.66 12.54
CA LYS A 99 -18.67 17.15 12.78
C LYS A 99 -17.70 15.98 12.90
N ALA A 100 -16.55 16.09 12.24
CA ALA A 100 -15.42 15.19 12.35
C ALA A 100 -14.15 15.98 12.68
N GLU A 101 -13.28 15.39 13.50
CA GLU A 101 -12.06 16.02 13.96
C GLU A 101 -10.96 14.98 14.13
N SER A 102 -9.72 15.34 13.80
CA SER A 102 -8.54 14.54 14.11
C SER A 102 -7.45 15.42 14.69
N LYS A 103 -6.86 14.99 15.81
CA LYS A 103 -5.71 15.64 16.43
C LYS A 103 -4.45 15.17 15.71
N VAL A 104 -3.66 16.12 15.23
CA VAL A 104 -2.48 15.86 14.39
C VAL A 104 -1.22 15.85 15.25
N ALA A 105 -0.99 16.92 16.01
CA ALA A 105 0.14 17.05 16.93
C ALA A 105 -0.17 18.06 18.04
N HIS A 106 0.53 17.95 19.16
CA HIS A 106 0.42 18.88 20.28
C HIS A 106 1.57 19.88 20.31
N THR A 107 1.28 21.13 20.69
CA THR A 107 2.30 22.16 20.90
C THR A 107 2.12 22.93 22.21
N GLU A 108 3.21 23.15 22.92
CA GLU A 108 3.25 24.06 24.07
C GLU A 108 3.54 25.51 23.67
N LYS A 109 4.08 25.74 22.46
CA LYS A 109 4.52 27.06 21.99
C LYS A 109 4.16 27.26 20.53
N PHE A 110 3.35 28.29 20.27
CA PHE A 110 2.98 28.70 18.91
C PHE A 110 4.17 29.37 18.21
N ARG A 111 4.79 28.65 17.27
CA ARG A 111 5.88 29.18 16.43
C ARG A 111 5.33 29.60 15.09
N VAL A 112 5.76 30.77 14.61
CA VAL A 112 5.28 31.36 13.36
C VAL A 112 5.47 30.44 12.15
N ALA A 113 6.57 29.66 12.12
CA ALA A 113 6.91 28.79 10.99
C ALA A 113 5.81 27.74 10.69
N PHE A 114 5.47 26.88 11.67
CA PHE A 114 4.44 25.87 11.44
C PHE A 114 3.05 26.49 11.35
N MET A 115 2.77 27.58 12.09
CA MET A 115 1.47 28.27 11.99
C MET A 115 1.22 28.82 10.58
N ARG A 116 2.26 29.37 9.92
CA ARG A 116 2.16 29.80 8.52
C ARG A 116 1.91 28.61 7.60
N ARG A 117 2.63 27.51 7.78
CA ARG A 117 2.44 26.27 7.01
C ARG A 117 1.01 25.73 7.14
N LEU A 118 0.42 25.73 8.33
CA LEU A 118 -0.97 25.31 8.54
C LEU A 118 -1.97 26.22 7.80
N VAL A 119 -1.74 27.53 7.80
CA VAL A 119 -2.57 28.48 7.05
C VAL A 119 -2.43 28.27 5.55
N GLU A 120 -1.23 28.02 5.04
CA GLU A 120 -0.99 27.68 3.63
C GLU A 120 -1.71 26.38 3.24
N LEU A 121 -1.61 25.33 4.06
CA LEU A 121 -2.33 24.07 3.85
C LEU A 121 -3.84 24.27 3.80
N ASN A 122 -4.41 25.18 4.59
CA ASN A 122 -5.84 25.49 4.54
C ASN A 122 -6.32 26.04 3.20
N TYR A 123 -5.43 26.64 2.39
CA TYR A 123 -5.79 27.07 1.04
C TYR A 123 -5.84 25.91 0.04
N GLU A 124 -5.24 24.77 0.36
CA GLU A 124 -5.23 23.56 -0.48
C GLU A 124 -6.36 22.57 -0.13
N LEU A 125 -7.01 22.73 1.02
CA LEU A 125 -8.08 21.84 1.48
C LEU A 125 -9.44 22.26 0.91
N GLU A 126 -10.22 21.28 0.45
CA GLU A 126 -11.53 21.52 -0.16
C GLU A 126 -12.67 21.41 0.85
N TYR A 127 -12.56 20.50 1.82
CA TYR A 127 -13.65 20.16 2.74
C TYR A 127 -13.32 20.54 4.18
N SER A 128 -12.05 20.42 4.56
CA SER A 128 -11.59 20.49 5.94
C SER A 128 -10.68 21.69 6.19
N ARG A 129 -10.32 21.91 7.45
CA ARG A 129 -9.39 22.98 7.84
C ARG A 129 -8.59 22.61 9.07
N PHE A 130 -7.31 22.99 9.07
CA PHE A 130 -6.48 23.02 10.26
C PHE A 130 -6.94 24.12 11.21
N ALA A 131 -7.01 23.78 12.49
CA ALA A 131 -7.35 24.65 13.60
C ALA A 131 -6.49 24.32 14.83
N LEU A 132 -6.55 25.18 15.84
CA LEU A 132 -6.02 24.92 17.17
C LEU A 132 -7.18 24.74 18.14
N ASP A 133 -7.15 23.67 18.92
CA ASP A 133 -8.08 23.52 20.02
C ASP A 133 -7.62 24.29 21.27
N LYS A 134 -8.45 24.28 22.31
CA LYS A 134 -8.18 25.00 23.57
C LYS A 134 -6.99 24.42 24.36
N GLU A 135 -6.59 23.20 24.06
CA GLU A 135 -5.51 22.46 24.71
C GLU A 135 -4.18 22.65 23.97
N GLY A 136 -4.17 23.37 22.83
CA GLY A 136 -2.97 23.55 22.02
C GLY A 136 -2.68 22.37 21.09
N ASN A 137 -3.67 21.54 20.78
CA ASN A 137 -3.55 20.55 19.73
C ASN A 137 -3.81 21.20 18.37
N ILE A 138 -2.94 20.89 17.41
CA ILE A 138 -3.20 21.12 16.00
C ILE A 138 -4.21 20.05 15.58
N THR A 139 -5.35 20.49 15.08
CA THR A 139 -6.46 19.61 14.68
C THR A 139 -6.81 19.87 13.22
N ILE A 140 -7.33 18.88 12.53
CA ILE A 140 -8.03 19.06 11.26
C ILE A 140 -9.51 18.76 11.49
N ILE A 141 -10.37 19.68 11.05
CA ILE A 141 -11.80 19.68 11.35
C ILE A 141 -12.60 19.74 10.05
N PHE A 142 -13.65 18.94 9.99
CA PHE A 142 -14.72 19.04 9.02
C PHE A 142 -16.06 19.18 9.75
N ASP A 143 -16.93 20.07 9.29
CA ASP A 143 -18.30 20.16 9.76
C ASP A 143 -19.25 20.60 8.64
N THR A 144 -20.47 20.07 8.68
CA THR A 144 -21.50 20.39 7.68
C THR A 144 -22.89 20.24 8.29
N TYR A 145 -23.89 20.91 7.71
CA TYR A 145 -25.28 20.61 8.03
C TYR A 145 -25.66 19.27 7.42
N THR A 146 -26.48 18.50 8.14
CA THR A 146 -26.92 17.17 7.73
C THR A 146 -27.59 17.18 6.34
N ILE A 147 -28.38 18.20 6.04
CA ILE A 147 -29.00 18.39 4.71
C ILE A 147 -27.98 18.57 3.56
N ASP A 148 -26.78 19.06 3.86
CA ASP A 148 -25.71 19.30 2.89
C ASP A 148 -24.64 18.19 2.91
N GLY A 149 -24.81 17.18 3.77
CA GLY A 149 -23.86 16.10 4.02
C GLY A 149 -24.27 14.80 3.35
N SER A 150 -24.38 14.78 2.01
CA SER A 150 -24.69 13.54 1.28
C SER A 150 -23.56 12.51 1.38
N PRO A 151 -23.83 11.20 1.25
CA PRO A 151 -22.79 10.16 1.30
C PRO A 151 -21.60 10.41 0.35
N TYR A 152 -21.86 10.90 -0.87
CA TYR A 152 -20.81 11.29 -1.82
C TYR A 152 -19.87 12.36 -1.24
N LYS A 153 -20.42 13.43 -0.67
CA LYS A 153 -19.63 14.53 -0.10
C LYS A 153 -18.90 14.07 1.16
N LEU A 154 -19.57 13.30 2.01
CA LEU A 154 -18.97 12.78 3.25
C LEU A 154 -17.81 11.84 2.97
N TYR A 155 -17.88 10.99 1.93
CA TYR A 155 -16.75 10.14 1.54
C TYR A 155 -15.49 10.99 1.27
N TYR A 156 -15.59 12.01 0.42
CA TYR A 156 -14.43 12.86 0.10
C TYR A 156 -13.99 13.74 1.27
N ALA A 157 -14.92 14.30 2.04
CA ALA A 157 -14.59 15.14 3.19
C ALA A 157 -13.87 14.35 4.28
N LEU A 158 -14.37 13.17 4.65
CA LEU A 158 -13.74 12.32 5.67
C LEU A 158 -12.43 11.72 5.16
N LYS A 159 -12.35 11.38 3.87
CA LYS A 159 -11.09 10.97 3.24
C LYS A 159 -10.04 12.07 3.31
N GLU A 160 -10.40 13.32 3.03
CA GLU A 160 -9.48 14.46 3.15
C GLU A 160 -9.01 14.63 4.59
N VAL A 161 -9.92 14.68 5.57
CA VAL A 161 -9.57 14.78 7.00
C VAL A 161 -8.61 13.67 7.41
N ALA A 162 -8.96 12.43 7.09
CA ALA A 162 -8.21 11.25 7.52
C ALA A 162 -6.80 11.19 6.90
N THR A 163 -6.71 11.29 5.56
CA THR A 163 -5.43 11.16 4.86
C THR A 163 -4.53 12.38 5.03
N LYS A 164 -5.08 13.58 5.25
CA LYS A 164 -4.29 14.78 5.55
C LYS A 164 -3.81 14.80 7.00
N ALA A 165 -4.62 14.31 7.97
CA ALA A 165 -4.19 14.18 9.35
C ALA A 165 -2.97 13.25 9.47
N ASP A 166 -3.08 12.07 8.86
CA ASP A 166 -2.08 10.99 8.86
C ASP A 166 -0.82 11.34 8.07
N LYS A 167 -0.94 12.18 7.04
CA LYS A 167 0.25 12.65 6.32
C LYS A 167 0.96 13.78 7.05
N GLN A 168 0.21 14.68 7.67
CA GLN A 168 0.79 15.91 8.23
C GLN A 168 1.38 15.72 9.62
N ASP A 169 0.96 14.75 10.42
CA ASP A 169 1.62 14.51 11.70
C ASP A 169 3.06 14.06 11.50
N ASP A 170 3.32 13.11 10.60
CA ASP A 170 4.66 12.63 10.31
C ASP A 170 5.55 13.78 9.81
N LEU A 171 5.05 14.55 8.84
CA LEU A 171 5.79 15.69 8.28
C LEU A 171 6.03 16.82 9.29
N LEU A 172 5.05 17.09 10.17
CA LEU A 172 5.17 18.14 11.18
C LEU A 172 6.06 17.69 12.34
N LEU A 173 5.94 16.46 12.81
CA LEU A 173 6.76 15.92 13.90
C LEU A 173 8.22 15.75 13.48
N ASP A 174 8.47 15.40 12.21
CA ASP A 174 9.83 15.33 11.71
C ASP A 174 10.48 16.72 11.62
N GLU A 175 9.80 17.69 10.98
CA GLU A 175 10.35 19.03 10.78
C GLU A 175 10.42 19.85 12.09
N PHE A 176 9.38 19.74 12.93
CA PHE A 176 9.23 20.55 14.15
C PHE A 176 9.35 19.68 15.40
N LYS A 177 10.59 19.39 15.82
CA LYS A 177 10.91 18.59 17.03
C LYS A 177 10.30 19.12 18.35
N SER A 178 9.69 20.32 18.35
CA SER A 178 8.93 20.85 19.50
C SER A 178 7.49 20.33 19.59
N LEU A 179 6.99 19.70 18.53
CA LEU A 179 5.67 19.08 18.50
C LEU A 179 5.73 17.70 19.14
N LYS A 180 4.62 17.28 19.77
CA LYS A 180 4.49 15.96 20.38
C LYS A 180 3.40 15.15 19.65
N PRO A 181 3.59 13.83 19.48
CA PRO A 181 2.54 12.96 18.95
C PRO A 181 1.35 12.91 19.90
N VAL A 182 0.17 12.64 19.35
CA VAL A 182 -1.13 12.53 20.05
C VAL A 182 -1.94 11.39 19.46
N ASP A 183 -2.82 10.79 20.27
CA ASP A 183 -3.78 9.75 19.87
C ASP A 183 -3.15 8.53 19.16
N VAL A 184 -2.15 7.90 19.80
CA VAL A 184 -1.40 6.75 19.26
C VAL A 184 -1.77 5.40 19.90
N ASP A 185 -2.88 5.33 20.64
CA ASP A 185 -3.24 4.15 21.44
C ASP A 185 -3.68 2.94 20.60
N HIS A 186 -4.06 3.16 19.33
CA HIS A 186 -4.55 2.12 18.42
C HIS A 186 -3.45 1.45 17.59
N LEU A 187 -2.19 1.87 17.73
CA LEU A 187 -1.07 1.29 16.98
C LEU A 187 -0.75 -0.11 17.51
N GLU A 188 -0.73 -1.10 16.62
CA GLU A 188 -0.38 -2.48 16.98
C GLU A 188 1.13 -2.67 16.77
N ILE A 189 1.85 -2.90 17.86
CA ILE A 189 3.30 -3.08 17.83
C ILE A 189 3.64 -4.45 17.20
N LEU A 190 4.54 -4.47 16.22
CA LEU A 190 5.06 -5.70 15.64
C LEU A 190 5.91 -6.48 16.66
N SER A 191 5.93 -7.82 16.54
CA SER A 191 6.85 -8.64 17.34
C SER A 191 8.30 -8.30 17.02
N ASP A 192 9.20 -8.52 17.98
CA ASP A 192 10.61 -8.21 17.79
C ASP A 192 11.24 -9.06 16.68
N GLU A 193 10.77 -10.29 16.49
CA GLU A 193 11.18 -11.17 15.40
C GLU A 193 10.78 -10.61 14.03
N GLU A 194 9.54 -10.13 13.87
CA GLU A 194 9.09 -9.51 12.61
C GLU A 194 9.90 -8.25 12.31
N LYS A 195 10.15 -7.42 13.33
CA LYS A 195 10.97 -6.19 13.20
C LYS A 195 12.40 -6.50 12.78
N GLU A 196 13.02 -7.50 13.40
CA GLU A 196 14.38 -7.90 13.08
C GLU A 196 14.50 -8.38 11.63
N VAL A 197 13.62 -9.30 11.20
CA VAL A 197 13.59 -9.81 9.82
C VAL A 197 13.37 -8.68 8.81
N LYS A 198 12.44 -7.75 9.08
CA LYS A 198 12.21 -6.59 8.23
C LYS A 198 13.42 -5.67 8.16
N CYS A 199 14.06 -5.37 9.29
CA CYS A 199 15.22 -4.49 9.32
C CYS A 199 16.43 -5.10 8.59
N ASP A 200 16.66 -6.40 8.77
CA ASP A 200 17.70 -7.14 8.06
C ASP A 200 17.46 -7.13 6.55
N TYR A 201 16.23 -7.40 6.13
CA TYR A 201 15.85 -7.34 4.73
C TYR A 201 16.05 -5.95 4.12
N ILE A 202 15.68 -4.86 4.81
CA ILE A 202 15.93 -3.49 4.34
C ILE A 202 17.42 -3.28 4.09
N LYS A 203 18.25 -3.57 5.09
CA LYS A 203 19.69 -3.32 5.01
C LYS A 203 20.35 -4.16 3.94
N GLU A 204 20.00 -5.44 3.88
CA GLU A 204 20.51 -6.38 2.88
C GLU A 204 20.14 -5.95 1.45
N GLN A 205 18.88 -5.60 1.20
CA GLN A 205 18.41 -5.27 -0.15
C GLN A 205 18.96 -3.93 -0.64
N ILE A 206 19.06 -2.93 0.24
CA ILE A 206 19.70 -1.66 -0.11
C ILE A 206 21.19 -1.91 -0.42
N GLN A 207 21.91 -2.62 0.46
CA GLN A 207 23.33 -2.89 0.28
C GLN A 207 23.59 -3.65 -1.03
N ARG A 208 22.87 -4.75 -1.29
CA ARG A 208 23.01 -5.54 -2.52
C ARG A 208 22.75 -4.74 -3.79
N THR A 209 21.76 -3.85 -3.76
CA THR A 209 21.43 -3.00 -4.92
C THR A 209 22.52 -1.97 -5.15
N LEU A 210 22.98 -1.29 -4.09
CA LEU A 210 24.07 -0.32 -4.19
C LEU A 210 25.38 -0.97 -4.64
N ASP A 211 25.69 -2.18 -4.16
CA ASP A 211 26.86 -2.94 -4.60
C ASP A 211 26.79 -3.29 -6.09
N GLU A 212 25.61 -3.65 -6.61
CA GLU A 212 25.42 -3.88 -8.04
C GLU A 212 25.58 -2.58 -8.85
N VAL A 213 25.12 -1.44 -8.33
CA VAL A 213 25.27 -0.15 -9.00
C VAL A 213 26.71 0.33 -9.00
N ASP A 214 27.44 0.15 -7.90
CA ASP A 214 28.80 0.66 -7.74
C ASP A 214 29.86 -0.27 -8.31
N ASN A 215 29.69 -1.58 -8.15
CA ASN A 215 30.68 -2.61 -8.48
C ASN A 215 30.21 -3.61 -9.54
N GLY A 216 28.99 -3.47 -10.05
CA GLY A 216 28.46 -4.34 -11.11
C GLY A 216 29.16 -4.15 -12.45
N ARG A 217 28.90 -5.08 -13.37
CA ARG A 217 29.54 -5.09 -14.70
C ARG A 217 29.01 -4.03 -15.67
N LEU A 218 27.85 -3.45 -15.39
CA LEU A 218 27.23 -2.47 -16.27
C LEU A 218 27.92 -1.11 -16.10
N ASN A 219 28.28 -0.46 -17.21
CA ASN A 219 28.74 0.92 -17.16
C ASN A 219 27.55 1.85 -16.82
N LYS A 220 27.50 2.32 -15.57
CA LYS A 220 26.40 3.14 -15.03
C LYS A 220 26.22 4.49 -15.72
N ASP A 221 27.29 5.07 -16.25
CA ASP A 221 27.23 6.37 -16.96
C ASP A 221 26.62 6.21 -18.35
N LYS A 222 26.93 5.10 -19.04
CA LYS A 222 26.40 4.79 -20.37
C LYS A 222 24.99 4.22 -20.34
N TYR A 223 24.66 3.42 -19.33
CA TYR A 223 23.40 2.68 -19.22
C TYR A 223 22.60 3.09 -17.98
N ALA A 224 22.43 4.40 -17.78
CA ALA A 224 21.72 4.94 -16.63
C ALA A 224 20.27 4.43 -16.49
N GLY A 225 19.62 4.04 -17.59
CA GLY A 225 18.27 3.43 -17.55
C GLY A 225 18.23 2.08 -16.83
N GLY A 226 19.22 1.20 -17.05
CA GLY A 226 19.32 -0.08 -16.35
C GLY A 226 19.50 0.09 -14.85
N VAL A 227 20.33 1.06 -14.46
CA VAL A 227 20.51 1.46 -13.06
C VAL A 227 19.21 2.01 -12.45
N ALA A 228 18.44 2.79 -13.21
CA ALA A 228 17.17 3.31 -12.74
C ALA A 228 16.18 2.19 -12.39
N TYR A 229 16.09 1.12 -13.21
CA TYR A 229 15.22 -0.02 -12.89
C TYR A 229 15.60 -0.71 -11.58
N LEU A 230 16.90 -0.92 -11.33
CA LEU A 230 17.37 -1.49 -10.05
C LEU A 230 16.90 -0.66 -8.86
N LEU A 231 17.11 0.65 -8.92
CA LEU A 231 16.80 1.57 -7.82
C LEU A 231 15.30 1.73 -7.60
N LEU A 232 14.52 1.88 -8.68
CA LEU A 232 13.07 2.05 -8.59
C LEU A 232 12.39 0.77 -8.12
N HIS A 233 12.81 -0.38 -8.65
CA HIS A 233 12.32 -1.66 -8.15
C HIS A 233 12.57 -1.80 -6.65
N LEU A 234 13.79 -1.48 -6.18
CA LEU A 234 14.11 -1.52 -4.75
C LEU A 234 13.17 -0.62 -3.93
N ILE A 235 13.01 0.65 -4.32
CA ILE A 235 12.19 1.62 -3.58
C ILE A 235 10.75 1.12 -3.42
N TYR A 236 10.12 0.73 -4.51
CA TYR A 236 8.72 0.28 -4.48
C TYR A 236 8.57 -1.10 -3.82
N LYS A 237 9.56 -1.99 -3.98
CA LYS A 237 9.58 -3.29 -3.29
C LYS A 237 9.68 -3.11 -1.78
N LEU A 238 10.50 -2.17 -1.30
CA LEU A 238 10.61 -1.86 0.13
C LEU A 238 9.30 -1.28 0.66
N ASP A 239 8.67 -0.33 -0.04
CA ASP A 239 7.35 0.20 0.35
C ASP A 239 6.32 -0.93 0.50
N TYR A 240 6.27 -1.83 -0.50
CA TYR A 240 5.30 -2.92 -0.50
C TYR A 240 5.57 -3.99 0.58
N LEU A 241 6.81 -4.49 0.68
CA LEU A 241 7.13 -5.65 1.53
C LEU A 241 7.38 -5.29 3.00
N ILE A 242 7.86 -4.08 3.27
CA ILE A 242 8.07 -3.62 4.65
C ILE A 242 6.79 -3.00 5.19
N LYS A 243 6.08 -2.25 4.34
CA LYS A 243 4.99 -1.34 4.73
C LYS A 243 5.49 -0.39 5.83
N PRO A 244 6.51 0.45 5.54
CA PRO A 244 7.06 1.36 6.54
C PRO A 244 6.07 2.49 6.84
N GLU A 245 6.16 3.06 8.04
CA GLU A 245 5.49 4.31 8.44
C GLU A 245 6.55 5.39 8.71
N GLY A 246 6.15 6.65 8.89
CA GLY A 246 7.08 7.73 9.29
C GLY A 246 8.19 8.03 8.29
N PHE A 247 9.43 8.15 8.77
CA PHE A 247 10.56 8.68 7.98
C PHE A 247 10.88 7.82 6.75
N MET A 248 10.99 6.49 6.89
CA MET A 248 11.31 5.64 5.75
C MET A 248 10.23 5.72 4.68
N MET A 249 8.95 5.73 5.06
CA MET A 249 7.83 5.95 4.13
C MET A 249 8.02 7.25 3.35
N GLU A 250 8.26 8.36 4.05
CA GLU A 250 8.45 9.67 3.41
C GLU A 250 9.63 9.67 2.44
N VAL A 251 10.76 9.05 2.81
CA VAL A 251 11.94 8.95 1.94
C VAL A 251 11.57 8.23 0.64
N LEU A 252 10.91 7.07 0.73
CA LEU A 252 10.50 6.30 -0.46
C LEU A 252 9.54 7.11 -1.34
N GLU A 253 8.57 7.81 -0.74
CA GLU A 253 7.66 8.69 -1.50
C GLU A 253 8.37 9.88 -2.13
N ARG A 254 9.35 10.48 -1.45
CA ARG A 254 10.17 11.58 -1.99
C ARG A 254 10.99 11.10 -3.18
N LEU A 255 11.61 9.93 -3.10
CA LEU A 255 12.36 9.33 -4.21
C LEU A 255 11.44 9.06 -5.41
N HIS A 256 10.23 8.56 -5.18
CA HIS A 256 9.21 8.44 -6.23
C HIS A 256 8.87 9.80 -6.88
N ARG A 257 8.61 10.84 -6.08
CA ARG A 257 8.32 12.20 -6.59
C ARG A 257 9.48 12.77 -7.40
N LEU A 258 10.71 12.60 -6.92
CA LEU A 258 11.92 13.05 -7.62
C LEU A 258 12.06 12.39 -8.98
N TYR A 259 11.73 11.10 -9.10
CA TYR A 259 11.77 10.39 -10.37
C TYR A 259 10.61 10.77 -11.31
N SER A 260 9.42 10.95 -10.77
CA SER A 260 8.22 11.22 -11.56
C SER A 260 8.12 12.68 -12.04
N THR A 261 8.86 13.59 -11.41
CA THR A 261 8.90 15.01 -11.80
C THR A 261 9.73 15.17 -13.07
N LYS A 262 9.13 15.73 -14.12
CA LYS A 262 9.86 16.09 -15.34
C LYS A 262 10.75 17.30 -15.05
N ASP A 263 12.04 17.03 -14.82
CA ASP A 263 13.09 18.05 -14.73
C ASP A 263 13.97 17.96 -15.98
N GLU A 264 13.69 18.81 -16.98
CA GLU A 264 14.43 18.83 -18.26
C GLU A 264 15.93 19.13 -18.08
N LYS A 265 16.34 19.62 -16.92
CA LYS A 265 17.74 19.98 -16.63
C LYS A 265 18.53 18.83 -15.99
N ARG A 266 17.87 17.77 -15.54
CA ARG A 266 18.52 16.67 -14.81
C ARG A 266 18.60 15.42 -15.66
N SER A 267 19.81 14.89 -15.80
CA SER A 267 20.04 13.60 -16.45
C SER A 267 19.60 12.43 -15.55
N MET A 268 19.30 11.29 -16.16
CA MET A 268 18.98 10.06 -15.43
C MET A 268 20.14 9.60 -14.52
N ALA A 269 21.39 9.82 -14.95
CA ALA A 269 22.57 9.49 -14.16
C ALA A 269 22.66 10.32 -12.87
N GLU A 270 22.42 11.63 -12.95
CA GLU A 270 22.37 12.52 -11.77
C GLU A 270 21.23 12.13 -10.82
N LEU A 271 20.06 11.78 -11.36
CA LEU A 271 18.93 11.30 -10.57
C LEU A 271 19.27 10.01 -9.82
N ASN A 272 19.90 9.03 -10.50
CA ASN A 272 20.35 7.79 -9.86
C ASN A 272 21.35 8.07 -8.73
N GLN A 273 22.27 9.02 -8.91
CA GLN A 273 23.21 9.41 -7.85
C GLN A 273 22.51 9.98 -6.61
N ILE A 274 21.47 10.81 -6.80
CA ILE A 274 20.66 11.33 -5.70
C ILE A 274 19.96 10.18 -4.97
N ILE A 275 19.32 9.27 -5.72
CA ILE A 275 18.64 8.11 -5.14
C ILE A 275 19.63 7.25 -4.33
N CYS A 276 20.80 6.93 -4.89
CA CYS A 276 21.82 6.16 -4.19
C CYS A 276 22.29 6.85 -2.91
N LYS A 277 22.39 8.18 -2.88
CA LYS A 277 22.78 8.93 -1.68
C LYS A 277 21.74 8.78 -0.57
N GLU A 278 20.47 8.95 -0.88
CA GLU A 278 19.38 8.81 0.09
C GLU A 278 19.28 7.37 0.63
N LEU A 279 19.46 6.37 -0.24
CA LEU A 279 19.52 4.97 0.17
C LEU A 279 20.71 4.66 1.10
N ARG A 280 21.88 5.27 0.87
CA ARG A 280 23.02 5.16 1.79
C ARG A 280 22.71 5.80 3.14
N THR A 281 22.02 6.94 3.17
CA THR A 281 21.55 7.56 4.42
C THR A 281 20.59 6.64 5.17
N LEU A 282 19.71 5.90 4.49
CA LEU A 282 18.88 4.88 5.14
C LEU A 282 19.71 3.75 5.76
N LEU A 283 20.78 3.28 5.10
CA LEU A 283 21.66 2.24 5.65
C LEU A 283 22.38 2.65 6.94
N GLU A 284 22.75 3.93 7.04
CA GLU A 284 23.42 4.51 8.21
C GLU A 284 22.50 4.62 9.43
N ARG A 285 21.17 4.49 9.24
CA ARG A 285 20.22 4.58 10.35
C ARG A 285 20.40 3.40 11.33
N PRO A 286 20.38 3.70 12.65
CA PRO A 286 20.40 2.66 13.67
C PRO A 286 19.09 1.86 13.64
N ARG A 287 19.14 0.58 14.07
CA ARG A 287 17.99 -0.34 13.96
C ARG A 287 16.79 0.15 14.76
N GLU A 288 17.06 0.79 15.89
CA GLU A 288 16.10 1.34 16.83
C GLU A 288 15.18 2.37 16.18
N GLU A 289 15.68 3.12 15.19
CA GLU A 289 14.85 4.09 14.46
C GLU A 289 13.89 3.40 13.48
N PHE A 290 14.34 2.32 12.81
CA PHE A 290 13.43 1.49 12.01
C PHE A 290 12.35 0.84 12.88
N TYR A 291 12.70 0.37 14.08
CA TYR A 291 11.75 -0.29 14.97
C TYR A 291 10.63 0.63 15.45
N LYS A 292 10.91 1.94 15.60
CA LYS A 292 9.90 2.95 15.94
C LYS A 292 8.88 3.15 14.82
N GLU A 293 9.27 2.89 13.58
CA GLU A 293 8.45 3.01 12.37
C GLU A 293 7.73 1.70 11.99
N MET A 294 7.96 0.63 12.74
CA MET A 294 7.45 -0.71 12.48
C MET A 294 6.29 -1.06 13.39
N TYR A 295 5.11 -0.57 13.02
CA TYR A 295 3.85 -0.85 13.68
C TYR A 295 2.76 -1.07 12.63
N ARG A 296 1.68 -1.74 13.03
CA ARG A 296 0.49 -1.95 12.21
C ARG A 296 -0.52 -0.88 12.53
N VAL A 297 -1.12 -0.39 11.46
CA VAL A 297 -2.17 0.61 11.48
C VAL A 297 -3.39 0.16 10.68
N PRO A 298 -4.60 0.38 11.21
CA PRO A 298 -5.83 0.28 10.42
C PRO A 298 -5.93 1.43 9.43
N ALA A 299 -6.68 1.21 8.34
CA ALA A 299 -6.96 2.25 7.35
C ALA A 299 -8.40 2.18 6.88
N THR A 300 -8.98 3.35 6.60
CA THR A 300 -10.36 3.47 6.11
C THR A 300 -10.41 3.80 4.63
N PHE A 301 -9.47 4.63 4.16
CA PHE A 301 -9.45 5.12 2.79
C PHE A 301 -8.19 4.66 2.07
N GLY A 302 -8.35 4.13 0.86
CA GLY A 302 -7.24 3.84 -0.03
C GLY A 302 -6.63 5.13 -0.57
N ILE A 303 -5.29 5.18 -0.60
CA ILE A 303 -4.50 6.29 -1.18
C ILE A 303 -4.00 5.98 -2.59
N THR A 304 -4.12 4.72 -3.03
CA THR A 304 -3.77 4.30 -4.39
C THR A 304 -4.93 4.53 -5.35
N MET A 305 -4.61 4.71 -6.63
CA MET A 305 -5.60 5.00 -7.66
C MET A 305 -6.20 3.69 -8.21
N PRO A 306 -7.53 3.49 -8.15
CA PRO A 306 -8.17 2.35 -8.81
C PRO A 306 -7.98 2.41 -10.32
N VAL A 307 -7.57 1.28 -10.92
CA VAL A 307 -7.34 1.19 -12.38
C VAL A 307 -7.88 -0.12 -12.95
N SER A 308 -8.19 -0.12 -14.26
CA SER A 308 -8.50 -1.35 -14.99
C SER A 308 -7.23 -2.16 -15.27
N HIS A 309 -7.41 -3.41 -15.70
CA HIS A 309 -6.29 -4.25 -16.14
C HIS A 309 -5.53 -3.65 -17.33
N ASP A 310 -6.18 -2.85 -18.19
CA ASP A 310 -5.53 -2.20 -19.35
C ASP A 310 -4.37 -1.30 -18.95
N ARG A 311 -4.43 -0.68 -17.75
CA ARG A 311 -3.32 0.11 -17.24
C ARG A 311 -2.09 -0.76 -16.94
N VAL A 312 -2.31 -1.97 -16.41
CA VAL A 312 -1.26 -2.96 -16.17
C VAL A 312 -0.68 -3.46 -17.48
N VAL A 313 -1.54 -3.78 -18.46
CA VAL A 313 -1.15 -4.19 -19.82
C VAL A 313 -0.28 -3.13 -20.48
N SER A 314 -0.70 -1.86 -20.42
CA SER A 314 0.04 -0.74 -21.01
C SER A 314 1.44 -0.60 -20.43
N LEU A 315 1.59 -0.81 -19.11
CA LEU A 315 2.89 -0.77 -18.45
C LEU A 315 3.77 -1.97 -18.84
N ILE A 316 3.20 -3.18 -18.89
CA ILE A 316 3.94 -4.37 -19.32
C ILE A 316 4.44 -4.21 -20.76
N ASP A 317 3.60 -3.73 -21.68
CA ASP A 317 3.96 -3.51 -23.08
C ASP A 317 5.08 -2.48 -23.23
N ALA A 318 5.02 -1.40 -22.45
CA ALA A 318 6.03 -0.34 -22.48
C ALA A 318 7.40 -0.77 -21.92
N GLU A 319 7.42 -1.62 -20.89
CA GLU A 319 8.62 -1.83 -20.08
C GLU A 319 9.24 -3.22 -20.24
N LEU A 320 8.44 -4.29 -20.38
CA LEU A 320 8.94 -5.66 -20.21
C LEU A 320 10.00 -6.05 -21.26
N HIS A 321 9.84 -5.59 -22.50
CA HIS A 321 10.78 -5.90 -23.58
C HIS A 321 12.19 -5.32 -23.34
N GLN A 322 12.32 -4.31 -22.47
CA GLN A 322 13.63 -3.72 -22.16
C GLN A 322 14.58 -4.70 -21.48
N MET A 323 14.06 -5.77 -20.86
CA MET A 323 14.89 -6.77 -20.20
C MET A 323 15.71 -7.62 -21.17
N ASP A 324 15.28 -7.74 -22.43
CA ASP A 324 15.87 -8.68 -23.40
C ASP A 324 17.34 -8.39 -23.64
N TRP A 325 17.68 -7.11 -23.86
CA TRP A 325 19.06 -6.72 -24.06
C TRP A 325 19.94 -7.03 -22.84
N TYR A 326 19.43 -6.80 -21.62
CA TYR A 326 20.18 -7.10 -20.40
C TYR A 326 20.38 -8.60 -20.22
N LEU A 327 19.34 -9.40 -20.48
CA LEU A 327 19.39 -10.85 -20.38
C LEU A 327 20.39 -11.44 -21.38
N ASP A 328 20.32 -11.03 -22.65
CA ASP A 328 21.19 -11.51 -23.73
C ASP A 328 22.67 -11.15 -23.52
N ASN A 329 22.94 -10.08 -22.77
CA ASN A 329 24.31 -9.62 -22.45
C ASN A 329 24.81 -10.05 -21.06
N GLY A 330 24.06 -10.92 -20.36
CA GLY A 330 24.46 -11.49 -19.07
C GLY A 330 24.36 -10.50 -17.89
N TYR A 331 23.45 -9.53 -17.98
CA TYR A 331 23.11 -8.60 -16.90
C TYR A 331 21.83 -9.05 -16.17
N ASP A 332 21.83 -10.30 -15.69
CA ASP A 332 20.62 -10.98 -15.17
C ASP A 332 19.90 -10.22 -14.06
N LYS A 333 20.64 -9.58 -13.15
CA LYS A 333 20.05 -8.80 -12.05
C LYS A 333 19.27 -7.59 -12.55
N ILE A 334 19.79 -6.91 -13.58
CA ILE A 334 19.11 -5.77 -14.21
C ILE A 334 17.90 -6.27 -15.01
N ALA A 335 18.08 -7.37 -15.75
CA ALA A 335 16.99 -8.01 -16.49
C ALA A 335 15.83 -8.37 -15.54
N LEU A 336 16.11 -8.92 -14.36
CA LEU A 336 15.10 -9.25 -13.34
C LEU A 336 14.49 -8.02 -12.65
N ALA A 337 15.24 -6.92 -12.53
CA ALA A 337 14.73 -5.68 -11.93
C ALA A 337 13.61 -5.03 -12.74
N ILE A 338 13.54 -5.26 -14.05
CA ILE A 338 12.50 -4.70 -14.93
C ILE A 338 11.11 -5.29 -14.64
N PRO A 339 10.88 -6.62 -14.68
CA PRO A 339 9.60 -7.19 -14.25
C PRO A 339 9.34 -6.90 -12.77
N GLY A 340 10.38 -6.87 -11.93
CA GLY A 340 10.27 -6.43 -10.54
C GLY A 340 9.71 -5.01 -10.42
N PHE A 341 10.23 -4.07 -11.20
CA PHE A 341 9.77 -2.68 -11.27
C PHE A 341 8.31 -2.61 -11.66
N ILE A 342 7.88 -3.32 -12.72
CA ILE A 342 6.48 -3.34 -13.18
C ILE A 342 5.55 -3.77 -12.04
N CYS A 343 5.85 -4.89 -11.39
CA CYS A 343 5.07 -5.39 -10.25
C CYS A 343 5.04 -4.38 -9.11
N SER A 344 6.21 -3.93 -8.66
CA SER A 344 6.33 -3.06 -7.49
C SER A 344 5.73 -1.67 -7.72
N TYR A 345 5.88 -1.10 -8.92
CA TYR A 345 5.29 0.18 -9.29
C TYR A 345 3.77 0.10 -9.30
N CYS A 346 3.19 -0.97 -9.87
CA CYS A 346 1.75 -1.19 -9.82
C CYS A 346 1.25 -1.26 -8.37
N MET A 347 1.96 -1.99 -7.51
CA MET A 347 1.59 -2.14 -6.10
C MET A 347 1.76 -0.86 -5.28
N PHE A 348 2.58 0.08 -5.74
CA PHE A 348 2.80 1.38 -5.12
C PHE A 348 1.75 2.43 -5.54
N ILE A 349 1.42 2.50 -6.84
CA ILE A 349 0.56 3.58 -7.38
C ILE A 349 -0.90 3.15 -7.50
N TYR A 350 -1.17 1.90 -7.83
CA TYR A 350 -2.48 1.46 -8.30
C TYR A 350 -3.20 0.52 -7.33
N ALA A 351 -4.52 0.64 -7.29
CA ALA A 351 -5.41 -0.43 -6.88
C ALA A 351 -5.85 -1.19 -8.14
N ILE A 352 -5.04 -2.16 -8.56
CA ILE A 352 -5.31 -3.03 -9.71
C ILE A 352 -6.40 -4.06 -9.40
N PRO A 353 -7.04 -4.71 -10.39
CA PRO A 353 -8.04 -5.74 -10.10
C PRO A 353 -7.50 -6.82 -9.16
N HIS A 354 -8.34 -7.29 -8.23
CA HIS A 354 -7.93 -8.16 -7.12
C HIS A 354 -7.14 -9.42 -7.55
N PRO A 355 -7.52 -10.16 -8.62
CA PRO A 355 -6.73 -11.31 -9.06
C PRO A 355 -5.29 -10.90 -9.46
N GLY A 356 -5.14 -9.76 -10.13
CA GLY A 356 -3.83 -9.21 -10.49
C GLY A 356 -3.00 -8.86 -9.27
N ARG A 357 -3.63 -8.30 -8.22
CA ARG A 357 -2.97 -8.01 -6.93
C ARG A 357 -2.41 -9.27 -6.28
N GLU A 358 -3.20 -10.34 -6.22
CA GLU A 358 -2.75 -11.62 -5.66
C GLU A 358 -1.65 -12.28 -6.50
N LEU A 359 -1.74 -12.19 -7.83
CA LEU A 359 -0.70 -12.69 -8.72
C LEU A 359 0.60 -11.89 -8.58
N PHE A 360 0.56 -10.58 -8.37
CA PHE A 360 1.75 -9.77 -8.07
C PHE A 360 2.28 -10.03 -6.66
N HIS A 361 1.42 -10.33 -5.69
CA HIS A 361 1.89 -10.79 -4.37
C HIS A 361 2.66 -12.11 -4.49
N LEU A 362 2.10 -13.09 -5.21
CA LEU A 362 2.76 -14.38 -5.48
C LEU A 362 4.10 -14.19 -6.22
N TYR A 363 4.19 -13.20 -7.11
CA TYR A 363 5.47 -12.85 -7.74
C TYR A 363 6.54 -12.54 -6.68
N PHE A 364 6.21 -11.73 -5.66
CA PHE A 364 7.14 -11.43 -4.56
C PHE A 364 7.40 -12.63 -3.66
N GLU A 365 6.39 -13.47 -3.37
CA GLU A 365 6.64 -14.72 -2.62
C GLU A 365 7.64 -15.63 -3.32
N ILE A 366 7.69 -15.60 -4.66
CA ILE A 366 8.64 -16.38 -5.47
C ILE A 366 10.01 -15.71 -5.52
N THR A 367 10.06 -14.41 -5.86
CA THR A 367 11.35 -13.73 -6.07
C THR A 367 12.07 -13.38 -4.77
N GLU A 368 11.33 -13.22 -3.66
CA GLU A 368 11.85 -12.90 -2.33
C GLU A 368 11.59 -14.05 -1.35
N SER A 369 11.69 -15.29 -1.82
CA SER A 369 11.31 -16.50 -1.05
C SER A 369 12.02 -16.62 0.31
N ASP A 370 13.27 -16.17 0.42
CA ASP A 370 14.01 -16.20 1.69
C ASP A 370 13.41 -15.23 2.73
N TYR A 371 12.91 -14.08 2.28
CA TYR A 371 12.26 -13.10 3.16
C TYR A 371 10.93 -13.64 3.70
N PHE A 372 10.08 -14.20 2.83
CA PHE A 372 8.83 -14.83 3.26
C PHE A 372 9.10 -16.02 4.20
N LYS A 373 10.17 -16.78 3.94
CA LYS A 373 10.62 -17.84 4.84
C LYS A 373 11.05 -17.32 6.21
N ALA A 374 11.84 -16.25 6.25
CA ALA A 374 12.27 -15.62 7.50
C ALA A 374 11.08 -15.06 8.30
N LEU A 375 10.04 -14.58 7.62
CA LEU A 375 8.79 -14.14 8.24
C LEU A 375 7.89 -15.30 8.71
N GLY A 376 8.27 -16.56 8.47
CA GLY A 376 7.55 -17.75 8.93
C GLY A 376 6.44 -18.22 7.98
N PHE A 377 6.41 -17.77 6.72
CA PHE A 377 5.45 -18.31 5.74
C PHE A 377 5.80 -19.77 5.41
N PRO A 378 4.78 -20.63 5.23
CA PRO A 378 4.99 -22.07 5.04
C PRO A 378 5.36 -22.48 3.61
N ASN A 379 5.01 -21.66 2.62
CA ASN A 379 5.23 -21.97 1.22
C ASN A 379 6.57 -21.42 0.74
N TYR A 380 7.42 -22.30 0.21
CA TYR A 380 8.71 -21.93 -0.37
C TYR A 380 8.69 -22.26 -1.85
N TYR A 381 8.62 -21.23 -2.69
CA TYR A 381 8.45 -21.42 -4.13
C TYR A 381 9.77 -21.45 -4.90
N TYR A 382 10.83 -20.89 -4.32
CA TYR A 382 12.15 -20.84 -4.94
C TYR A 382 13.24 -21.06 -3.89
N ASP A 383 14.18 -21.94 -4.21
CA ASP A 383 15.37 -22.18 -3.40
C ASP A 383 16.52 -21.34 -3.96
N THR A 384 16.95 -20.33 -3.21
CA THR A 384 18.02 -19.41 -3.58
C THR A 384 19.41 -20.04 -3.54
N THR A 385 19.59 -21.18 -2.86
CA THR A 385 20.86 -21.91 -2.77
C THR A 385 21.02 -22.86 -3.95
N THR A 386 19.96 -23.59 -4.31
CA THR A 386 20.00 -24.54 -5.44
C THR A 386 19.55 -23.91 -6.77
N HIS A 387 18.99 -22.71 -6.74
CA HIS A 387 18.40 -22.01 -7.87
C HIS A 387 17.29 -22.81 -8.56
N THR A 388 16.43 -23.46 -7.77
CA THR A 388 15.35 -24.30 -8.26
C THR A 388 13.97 -23.84 -7.82
N PHE A 389 12.95 -24.09 -8.65
CA PHE A 389 11.56 -23.74 -8.38
C PHE A 389 10.75 -24.95 -7.89
N ASP A 390 9.88 -24.74 -6.89
CA ASP A 390 8.76 -25.64 -6.65
C ASP A 390 7.63 -25.36 -7.65
N LYS A 391 7.79 -25.94 -8.84
CA LYS A 391 6.82 -25.80 -9.95
C LYS A 391 5.43 -26.28 -9.56
N LYS A 392 5.31 -27.28 -8.67
CA LYS A 392 4.01 -27.83 -8.28
C LYS A 392 3.28 -26.88 -7.35
N ALA A 393 3.99 -26.33 -6.35
CA ALA A 393 3.44 -25.34 -5.43
C ALA A 393 2.99 -24.07 -6.19
N ILE A 394 3.86 -23.51 -7.04
CA ILE A 394 3.53 -22.31 -7.84
C ILE A 394 2.25 -22.52 -8.67
N LYS A 395 2.17 -23.63 -9.42
CA LYS A 395 0.99 -23.94 -10.25
C LYS A 395 -0.26 -24.22 -9.44
N LYS A 396 -0.13 -24.72 -8.21
CA LYS A 396 -1.26 -24.92 -7.29
C LYS A 396 -1.77 -23.57 -6.78
N THR A 397 -0.88 -22.67 -6.35
CA THR A 397 -1.26 -21.35 -5.85
C THR A 397 -1.90 -20.50 -6.95
N ILE A 398 -1.35 -20.48 -8.17
CA ILE A 398 -1.96 -19.76 -9.31
C ILE A 398 -3.40 -20.24 -9.57
N ARG A 399 -3.62 -21.56 -9.58
CA ARG A 399 -4.97 -22.12 -9.80
C ARG A 399 -5.94 -21.70 -8.70
N ARG A 400 -5.51 -21.77 -7.44
CA ARG A 400 -6.30 -21.28 -6.30
C ARG A 400 -6.70 -19.82 -6.49
N ILE A 401 -5.74 -18.93 -6.81
CA ILE A 401 -6.02 -17.51 -7.05
C ILE A 401 -7.06 -17.35 -8.18
N VAL A 402 -6.92 -18.07 -9.29
CA VAL A 402 -7.89 -17.99 -10.40
C VAL A 402 -9.28 -18.48 -9.98
N ASP A 403 -9.34 -19.60 -9.25
CA ASP A 403 -10.59 -20.23 -8.83
C ASP A 403 -11.32 -19.37 -7.78
N ASP A 404 -10.61 -18.76 -6.83
CA ASP A 404 -11.15 -17.87 -5.79
C ASP A 404 -11.84 -16.62 -6.38
N HIS A 405 -11.50 -16.26 -7.62
CA HIS A 405 -12.02 -15.09 -8.33
C HIS A 405 -12.98 -15.41 -9.47
N ARG A 406 -13.28 -16.69 -9.70
CA ARG A 406 -14.06 -17.14 -10.87
C ARG A 406 -15.46 -16.53 -10.92
N ASP A 407 -16.10 -16.33 -9.76
CA ASP A 407 -17.47 -15.78 -9.68
C ASP A 407 -17.55 -14.35 -10.21
N ARG A 408 -16.48 -13.56 -10.07
CA ARG A 408 -16.43 -12.17 -10.57
C ARG A 408 -15.74 -12.07 -11.94
N PHE A 409 -14.79 -12.96 -12.22
CA PHE A 409 -13.94 -12.93 -13.42
C PHE A 409 -13.99 -14.27 -14.17
N HIS A 410 -15.14 -14.58 -14.76
CA HIS A 410 -15.44 -15.88 -15.38
C HIS A 410 -14.48 -16.29 -16.51
N LYS A 411 -13.87 -15.32 -17.19
CA LYS A 411 -12.93 -15.56 -18.31
C LYS A 411 -11.46 -15.59 -17.87
N LEU A 412 -11.19 -15.40 -16.58
CA LEU A 412 -9.83 -15.42 -16.05
C LEU A 412 -9.24 -16.83 -16.18
N VAL A 413 -8.20 -16.96 -17.00
CA VAL A 413 -7.46 -18.21 -17.20
C VAL A 413 -5.97 -17.92 -17.18
N PHE A 414 -5.23 -18.59 -16.28
CA PHE A 414 -3.77 -18.50 -16.22
C PHE A 414 -3.13 -19.77 -16.82
N PRO A 415 -2.61 -19.75 -18.06
CA PRO A 415 -1.99 -20.91 -18.71
C PRO A 415 -0.62 -21.24 -18.10
N THR A 416 -0.61 -21.95 -16.96
CA THR A 416 0.63 -22.34 -16.24
C THR A 416 1.60 -23.23 -17.03
N GLY A 417 1.17 -23.79 -18.17
CA GLY A 417 2.03 -24.54 -19.09
C GLY A 417 3.07 -23.66 -19.81
N SER A 418 2.82 -22.36 -19.92
CA SER A 418 3.69 -21.41 -20.61
C SER A 418 4.74 -20.75 -19.71
N LEU A 419 4.81 -21.14 -18.43
CA LEU A 419 5.80 -20.63 -17.49
C LEU A 419 7.18 -21.22 -17.77
N ASP A 420 8.17 -20.35 -17.91
CA ASP A 420 9.57 -20.72 -18.05
C ASP A 420 10.24 -20.75 -16.68
N PHE A 421 10.75 -21.91 -16.28
CA PHE A 421 11.41 -22.11 -14.97
C PHE A 421 12.93 -22.25 -15.10
N THR A 422 13.53 -21.71 -16.15
CA THR A 422 14.98 -21.82 -16.42
C THR A 422 15.80 -20.99 -15.45
N THR A 423 15.45 -19.71 -15.28
CA THR A 423 16.01 -18.81 -14.25
C THR A 423 14.91 -17.89 -13.72
N LEU A 424 15.15 -17.17 -12.63
CA LEU A 424 14.22 -16.14 -12.13
C LEU A 424 13.85 -15.10 -13.20
N ALA A 425 14.81 -14.67 -14.02
CA ALA A 425 14.54 -13.68 -15.08
C ALA A 425 13.60 -14.26 -16.17
N HIS A 426 13.82 -15.50 -16.61
CA HIS A 426 12.95 -16.16 -17.59
C HIS A 426 11.55 -16.41 -17.02
N PHE A 427 11.48 -16.81 -15.74
CA PHE A 427 10.21 -16.94 -15.02
C PHE A 427 9.46 -15.63 -14.96
N ALA A 428 10.11 -14.56 -14.49
CA ALA A 428 9.51 -13.24 -14.36
C ALA A 428 8.97 -12.71 -15.70
N ARG A 429 9.73 -12.93 -16.79
CA ARG A 429 9.31 -12.58 -18.16
C ARG A 429 8.04 -13.32 -18.57
N SER A 430 8.08 -14.65 -18.54
CA SER A 430 6.94 -15.49 -18.96
C SER A 430 5.71 -15.28 -18.08
N TYR A 431 5.92 -15.06 -16.78
CA TYR A 431 4.87 -14.76 -15.80
C TYR A 431 4.13 -13.45 -16.14
N LEU A 432 4.86 -12.36 -16.41
CA LEU A 432 4.24 -11.08 -16.78
C LEU A 432 3.62 -11.11 -18.18
N GLN A 433 4.21 -11.84 -19.13
CA GLN A 433 3.59 -12.06 -20.45
C GLN A 433 2.23 -12.78 -20.33
N ILE A 434 2.09 -13.73 -19.41
CA ILE A 434 0.81 -14.36 -19.14
C ILE A 434 -0.14 -13.36 -18.49
N ILE A 435 0.31 -12.62 -17.46
CA ILE A 435 -0.53 -11.61 -16.77
C ILE A 435 -1.09 -10.59 -17.75
N ARG A 436 -0.26 -10.09 -18.67
CA ARG A 436 -0.64 -9.15 -19.72
C ARG A 436 -1.77 -9.65 -20.63
N ASN A 437 -1.96 -10.96 -20.74
CA ASN A 437 -2.98 -11.56 -21.60
C ASN A 437 -4.19 -12.11 -20.83
N LEU A 438 -4.31 -11.82 -19.53
CA LEU A 438 -5.45 -12.25 -18.73
C LEU A 438 -6.70 -11.46 -19.11
N ASP A 439 -7.83 -12.14 -19.25
CA ASP A 439 -9.14 -11.50 -19.33
C ASP A 439 -9.66 -11.22 -17.91
N MET A 440 -9.53 -9.97 -17.48
CA MET A 440 -10.03 -9.48 -16.19
C MET A 440 -11.35 -8.70 -16.33
N THR A 441 -12.14 -8.98 -17.37
CA THR A 441 -13.47 -8.39 -17.51
C THR A 441 -14.37 -8.92 -16.38
N LYS A 442 -14.95 -8.02 -15.60
CA LYS A 442 -15.94 -8.36 -14.58
C LYS A 442 -17.25 -8.79 -15.24
N VAL A 443 -17.94 -9.73 -14.63
CA VAL A 443 -19.36 -9.95 -14.92
C VAL A 443 -20.17 -9.09 -13.95
N ASP A 444 -21.10 -8.32 -14.51
CA ASP A 444 -22.03 -7.48 -13.75
C ASP A 444 -23.02 -8.30 -12.93
#